data_AF-A0A4S0KS68-F1
#
_entry.id   AF-A0A4S0KS68-F1
#
_cell.length_a   1.000
_cell.length_b   1.000
_cell.length_c   1.000
_cell.angle_alpha   90.00
_cell.angle_beta   90.00
_cell.angle_gamma   90.00
#
_symmetry.space_group_name_H-M   'P 1'
#
loop_
_entity.id
_entity.type
_entity.pdbx_description
1 polymer ?
#
loop_
_entity_poly.entity_id
_entity_poly.type
_entity_poly.pdbx_seq_one_letter_code
_entity_poly.pdbx_strand_id
1 'polypeptide(L)'
;MLDDVDTLVFDTDEASYLAECIRLRGQIAADRGDLAGATHLFETAIATARRQQARLFELRATTHLAPVLARQGRVNDAETRLRSVIDAIETRYPVVDLIAAQRALDLLGQ
;
A
#
# COMPACT_ATOMS: atom_id res chain seq x y z
N MET A 1 -6.48 -30.27 -1.41
CA MET A 1 -5.56 -29.52 -0.54
C MET A 1 -5.09 -28.27 -1.31
N LEU A 2 -6.08 -27.53 -1.80
CA LEU A 2 -5.98 -26.19 -2.38
C LEU A 2 -6.71 -25.22 -1.44
N ASP A 3 -6.78 -25.59 -0.16
CA ASP A 3 -7.79 -25.07 0.77
C ASP A 3 -7.28 -23.80 1.49
N ASP A 4 -6.04 -23.37 1.18
CA ASP A 4 -5.37 -22.21 1.78
C ASP A 4 -5.22 -21.00 0.82
N VAL A 5 -5.68 -21.10 -0.43
CA VAL A 5 -5.62 -19.98 -1.40
C VAL A 5 -6.82 -19.03 -1.22
N ASP A 6 -7.94 -19.52 -0.71
CA ASP A 6 -9.18 -18.74 -0.54
C ASP A 6 -9.08 -17.72 0.58
N THR A 7 -8.14 -17.86 1.52
CA THR A 7 -7.94 -16.88 2.60
C THR A 7 -7.30 -15.57 2.12
N LEU A 8 -6.70 -15.57 0.92
CA LEU A 8 -6.13 -14.36 0.29
C LEU A 8 -7.05 -13.74 -0.77
N VAL A 9 -8.13 -14.42 -1.15
CA VAL A 9 -9.10 -13.96 -2.15
C VAL A 9 -10.48 -13.86 -1.49
N PHE A 10 -10.63 -12.91 -0.57
CA PHE A 10 -11.95 -12.47 -0.14
C PHE A 10 -12.45 -11.37 -1.08
N ASP A 11 -13.57 -11.68 -1.74
CA ASP A 11 -14.44 -10.82 -2.57
C ASP A 11 -13.81 -10.04 -3.73
N THR A 12 -13.85 -10.70 -4.90
CA THR A 12 -13.95 -10.08 -6.22
C THR A 12 -15.34 -9.41 -6.36
N ASP A 13 -15.53 -8.28 -7.03
CA ASP A 13 -14.79 -7.82 -8.20
C ASP A 13 -15.01 -6.33 -8.56
N GLU A 14 -15.55 -5.48 -7.66
CA GLU A 14 -15.75 -4.04 -7.98
C GLU A 14 -15.28 -3.12 -6.87
N ALA A 15 -15.62 -3.44 -5.62
CA ALA A 15 -15.14 -2.68 -4.47
C ALA A 15 -13.61 -2.73 -4.40
N SER A 16 -13.02 -3.92 -4.47
CA SER A 16 -11.57 -4.14 -4.44
C SER A 16 -10.82 -3.33 -5.51
N TYR A 17 -11.38 -3.14 -6.72
CA TYR A 17 -10.75 -2.27 -7.74
C TYR A 17 -10.83 -0.79 -7.41
N LEU A 18 -11.80 -0.31 -6.63
CA LEU A 18 -11.89 1.11 -6.30
C LEU A 18 -10.63 1.58 -5.57
N ALA A 19 -10.14 0.81 -4.59
CA ALA A 19 -8.89 1.11 -3.89
C ALA A 19 -7.71 1.20 -4.87
N GLU A 20 -7.65 0.26 -5.82
CA GLU A 20 -6.57 0.20 -6.80
C GLU A 20 -6.66 1.31 -7.85
N CYS A 21 -7.86 1.66 -8.31
CA CYS A 21 -8.09 2.82 -9.20
C CYS A 21 -7.67 4.12 -8.52
N ILE A 22 -8.01 4.31 -7.25
CA ILE A 22 -7.60 5.48 -6.47
C ILE A 22 -6.07 5.47 -6.30
N ARG A 23 -5.47 4.33 -5.99
CA ARG A 23 -4.01 4.18 -5.87
C ARG A 23 -3.29 4.56 -7.17
N LEU A 24 -3.79 4.09 -8.32
CA LEU A 24 -3.23 4.42 -9.64
C LEU A 24 -3.34 5.92 -9.93
N ARG A 25 -4.44 6.58 -9.55
CA ARG A 25 -4.55 8.04 -9.63
C ARG A 25 -3.52 8.73 -8.74
N GLY A 26 -3.27 8.21 -7.54
CA GLY A 26 -2.23 8.69 -6.65
C GLY A 26 -0.84 8.59 -7.27
N GLN A 27 -0.55 7.48 -7.94
CA GLN A 27 0.70 7.30 -8.68
C GLN A 27 0.85 8.35 -9.79
N ILE A 28 -0.19 8.55 -10.60
CA ILE A 28 -0.17 9.56 -11.67
C ILE A 28 0.05 10.96 -11.11
N ALA A 29 -0.56 11.31 -9.97
CA ALA A 29 -0.33 12.59 -9.30
C ALA A 29 1.13 12.73 -8.84
N ALA A 30 1.70 11.67 -8.23
CA ALA A 30 3.09 11.65 -7.76
C ALA A 30 4.10 11.83 -8.90
N ASP A 31 3.84 11.16 -10.04
CA ASP A 31 4.67 11.23 -11.25
C ASP A 31 4.63 12.63 -11.88
N ARG A 32 3.51 13.34 -11.74
CA ARG A 32 3.36 14.75 -12.15
C ARG A 32 3.94 15.75 -11.14
N GLY A 33 4.46 15.29 -10.00
CA GLY A 33 5.00 16.13 -8.94
C GLY A 33 3.95 16.73 -7.99
N ASP A 34 2.67 16.38 -8.14
CA ASP A 34 1.62 16.77 -7.19
C ASP A 34 1.66 15.85 -5.96
N LEU A 35 2.60 16.13 -5.06
CA LEU A 35 2.80 15.32 -3.86
C LEU A 35 1.63 15.42 -2.89
N ALA A 36 0.97 16.58 -2.79
CA ALA A 36 -0.16 16.76 -1.89
C ALA A 36 -1.38 15.96 -2.37
N GLY A 37 -1.70 16.03 -3.67
CA GLY A 37 -2.75 15.23 -4.29
C GLY A 37 -2.44 13.74 -4.24
N ALA A 38 -1.18 13.35 -4.48
CA ALA A 38 -0.75 11.95 -4.35
C ALA A 38 -0.96 11.42 -2.92
N THR A 39 -0.53 12.16 -1.89
CA THR A 39 -0.74 11.80 -0.49
C THR A 39 -2.23 11.60 -0.20
N HIS A 40 -3.08 12.55 -0.59
CA HIS A 40 -4.53 12.45 -0.37
C HIS A 40 -5.14 11.20 -1.06
N LEU A 41 -4.73 10.92 -2.30
CA LEU A 41 -5.22 9.77 -3.06
C LEU A 41 -4.77 8.45 -2.43
N PHE A 42 -3.49 8.32 -2.04
CA PHE A 42 -3.02 7.10 -1.39
C PHE A 42 -3.70 6.86 -0.04
N GLU A 43 -3.90 7.90 0.77
CA GLU A 43 -4.64 7.78 2.04
C GLU A 43 -6.09 7.32 1.81
N THR A 44 -6.73 7.83 0.77
CA THR A 44 -8.08 7.41 0.37
C THR A 44 -8.08 5.95 -0.08
N ALA A 45 -7.08 5.51 -0.84
CA ALA A 45 -6.92 4.12 -1.25
C ALA A 45 -6.72 3.19 -0.04
N ILE A 46 -5.86 3.57 0.92
CA ILE A 46 -5.62 2.85 2.17
C ILE A 46 -6.91 2.71 2.97
N ALA A 47 -7.65 3.80 3.18
CA ALA A 47 -8.92 3.77 3.91
C ALA A 47 -9.97 2.88 3.21
N THR A 48 -10.01 2.93 1.88
CA THR A 48 -10.91 2.09 1.06
C THR A 48 -10.54 0.61 1.17
N ALA A 49 -9.25 0.28 1.02
CA ALA A 49 -8.75 -1.08 1.15
C ALA A 49 -9.02 -1.66 2.55
N ARG A 50 -8.81 -0.87 3.62
CA ARG A 50 -9.18 -1.26 4.99
C ARG A 50 -10.66 -1.57 5.14
N ARG A 51 -11.53 -0.72 4.61
CA ARG A 51 -12.99 -0.93 4.65
C ARG A 51 -13.41 -2.20 3.92
N GLN A 52 -12.68 -2.56 2.88
CA GLN A 52 -12.90 -3.76 2.07
C GLN A 52 -12.16 -4.99 2.60
N GLN A 53 -11.40 -4.84 3.69
CA GLN A 53 -10.49 -5.88 4.21
C GLN A 53 -9.46 -6.38 3.16
N ALA A 54 -9.18 -5.57 2.13
CA ALA A 54 -8.25 -5.86 1.05
C ALA A 54 -6.80 -5.56 1.47
N ARG A 55 -6.24 -6.41 2.33
CA ARG A 55 -4.93 -6.19 2.97
C ARG A 55 -3.77 -5.97 1.98
N LEU A 56 -3.75 -6.68 0.85
CA LEU A 56 -2.70 -6.50 -0.17
C LEU A 56 -2.77 -5.14 -0.86
N PHE A 57 -3.97 -4.58 -1.04
CA PHE A 57 -4.14 -3.25 -1.61
C PHE A 57 -3.80 -2.15 -0.61
N GLU A 58 -4.08 -2.36 0.68
CA GLU A 58 -3.58 -1.49 1.74
C GLU A 58 -2.05 -1.45 1.75
N LEU A 59 -1.41 -2.62 1.70
CA LEU A 59 0.05 -2.76 1.64
C LEU A 59 0.62 -2.00 0.45
N ARG A 60 0.14 -2.29 -0.76
CA ARG A 60 0.62 -1.64 -2.00
C ARG A 60 0.43 -0.13 -1.98
N ALA A 61 -0.72 0.37 -1.54
CA ALA A 61 -0.97 1.81 -1.45
C ALA A 61 -0.03 2.48 -0.43
N THR A 62 0.22 1.84 0.71
CA THR A 62 1.17 2.33 1.71
C THR A 62 2.60 2.35 1.19
N THR A 63 3.01 1.32 0.43
CA THR A 63 4.32 1.27 -0.24
C THR A 63 4.52 2.42 -1.21
N HIS A 64 3.50 2.80 -1.97
CA HIS A 64 3.58 3.91 -2.92
C HIS A 64 3.50 5.29 -2.23
N LEU A 65 2.85 5.36 -1.08
CA LEU A 65 2.79 6.57 -0.26
C LEU A 65 4.13 6.91 0.39
N ALA A 66 4.89 5.90 0.83
CA ALA A 66 6.16 6.07 1.52
C ALA A 66 7.16 7.02 0.82
N PRO A 67 7.49 6.85 -0.48
CA PRO A 67 8.39 7.79 -1.17
C PRO A 67 7.78 9.20 -1.33
N VAL A 68 6.45 9.33 -1.41
CA VAL A 68 5.79 10.65 -1.45
C VAL A 68 5.96 11.37 -0.12
N LEU A 69 5.73 10.68 1.00
CA LEU A 69 5.96 11.22 2.33
C LEU A 69 7.42 11.62 2.55
N ALA A 70 8.37 10.79 2.12
CA ALA A 70 9.80 11.10 2.19
C ALA A 70 10.16 12.37 1.40
N ARG A 71 9.65 12.50 0.16
CA ARG A 71 9.82 13.72 -0.66
C ARG A 71 9.18 14.97 -0.04
N GLN A 72 8.19 14.79 0.85
CA GLN A 72 7.57 15.85 1.65
C GLN A 72 8.31 16.12 2.98
N GLY A 73 9.45 15.47 3.24
CA GLY A 73 10.21 15.61 4.49
C GLY A 73 9.65 14.81 5.66
N ARG A 74 8.68 13.91 5.42
CA ARG A 74 7.97 13.11 6.44
C ARG A 74 8.48 11.66 6.48
N VAL A 75 9.80 11.48 6.54
CA VAL A 75 10.45 10.16 6.51
C VAL A 75 10.00 9.27 7.69
N ASN A 76 9.94 9.81 8.91
CA ASN A 76 9.50 9.07 10.09
C ASN A 76 8.06 8.53 9.96
N ASP A 77 7.17 9.31 9.34
CA ASP A 77 5.79 8.88 9.07
C ASP A 77 5.77 7.74 8.04
N ALA A 78 6.61 7.83 7.01
CA ALA A 78 6.75 6.79 5.99
C ALA A 78 7.22 5.47 6.60
N GLU A 79 8.28 5.50 7.42
CA GLU A 79 8.79 4.31 8.11
C GLU A 79 7.74 3.69 9.03
N THR A 80 7.10 4.51 9.87
CA THR A 80 6.11 4.04 10.84
C THR A 80 4.96 3.31 10.14
N ARG A 81 4.49 3.86 9.03
CA ARG A 81 3.38 3.26 8.26
C ARG A 81 3.78 1.98 7.54
N LEU A 82 4.97 1.95 6.94
CA LEU A 82 5.49 0.73 6.31
C LEU A 82 5.65 -0.40 7.31
N ARG A 83 6.29 -0.16 8.47
CA ARG A 83 6.41 -1.18 9.52
C ARG A 83 5.05 -1.69 9.96
N SER A 84 4.12 -0.78 10.26
CA SER A 84 2.77 -1.15 10.71
C SER A 84 2.02 -2.04 9.71
N VAL A 85 2.13 -1.78 8.41
CA VAL A 85 1.40 -2.58 7.41
C VAL A 85 2.13 -3.89 7.07
N ILE A 86 3.47 -3.91 7.13
CA ILE A 86 4.28 -5.12 6.96
C ILE A 86 3.99 -6.11 8.09
N ASP A 87 4.03 -5.64 9.34
CA ASP A 87 3.81 -6.47 10.54
C ASP A 87 2.38 -7.05 10.61
N ALA A 88 1.42 -6.42 9.92
CA ALA A 88 0.03 -6.86 9.88
C ALA A 88 -0.24 -7.98 8.83
N ILE A 89 0.76 -8.37 8.04
CA ILE A 89 0.64 -9.39 7.00
C ILE A 89 1.33 -10.68 7.47
N GLU A 90 0.52 -11.66 7.84
CA GLU A 90 0.99 -13.02 8.14
C GLU A 90 0.90 -13.87 6.86
N THR A 91 2.05 -14.31 6.35
CA THR A 91 2.10 -15.21 5.19
C THR A 91 3.24 -16.21 5.31
N ARG A 92 3.00 -17.45 4.87
CA ARG A 92 4.02 -18.50 4.74
C ARG A 92 4.67 -18.52 3.36
N TYR A 93 4.18 -17.68 2.45
CA TYR A 93 4.58 -17.63 1.05
C TYR A 93 5.10 -16.23 0.68
N PRO A 94 6.04 -16.15 -0.29
CA PRO A 94 6.53 -14.87 -0.77
C PRO A 94 5.41 -14.07 -1.45
N VAL A 95 5.16 -12.88 -0.93
CA VAL A 95 4.19 -11.93 -1.50
C VAL A 95 4.98 -10.77 -2.12
N VAL A 96 4.77 -10.53 -3.42
CA VAL A 96 5.51 -9.50 -4.18
C VAL A 96 5.38 -8.12 -3.54
N ASP A 97 4.16 -7.76 -3.11
CA ASP A 97 3.91 -6.47 -2.45
C ASP A 97 4.64 -6.36 -1.10
N LEU A 98 4.82 -7.46 -0.36
CA LEU A 98 5.55 -7.47 0.91
C LEU A 98 7.06 -7.26 0.69
N ILE A 99 7.61 -7.90 -0.34
CA ILE A 99 9.01 -7.71 -0.74
C ILE A 99 9.23 -6.24 -1.18
N ALA A 100 8.29 -5.68 -1.94
CA ALA A 100 8.37 -4.28 -2.36
C ALA A 100 8.28 -3.32 -1.17
N ALA A 101 7.39 -3.57 -0.21
CA ALA A 101 7.25 -2.77 1.01
C ALA A 101 8.52 -2.81 1.86
N GLN A 102 9.12 -4.00 2.05
CA GLN A 102 10.37 -4.13 2.80
C GLN A 102 11.51 -3.38 2.13
N ARG A 103 11.66 -3.49 0.81
CA ARG A 103 12.66 -2.71 0.05
C ARG A 103 12.44 -1.21 0.19
N ALA A 104 11.20 -0.75 0.15
CA ALA A 104 10.89 0.66 0.34
C ALA A 104 11.26 1.13 1.75
N LEU A 105 11.03 0.31 2.78
CA LEU A 105 11.43 0.61 4.15
C LEU A 105 12.96 0.70 4.29
N ASP A 106 13.68 -0.25 3.68
CA ASP A 106 15.15 -0.26 3.71
C ASP A 106 15.75 0.99 3.05
N LEU A 107 15.13 1.49 1.97
CA LEU A 107 15.55 2.70 1.26
C LEU A 107 15.30 4.00 2.04
N LEU A 108 14.39 4.00 3.03
CA LEU A 108 14.13 5.17 3.88
C LEU A 108 15.16 5.32 5.01
N GLY A 109 15.74 4.20 5.45
CA GLY A 109 16.73 4.17 6.54
C GLY A 109 18.17 4.41 6.10
N GLN A 110 18.40 4.70 4.81
CA GLN A 110 19.72 5.07 4.24
C GLN A 110 19.87 6.58 4.13
#